data_AF-A0A172UXD1-F1
#
_entry.id   AF-A0A172UXD1-F1
#
_cell.length_a   1.000
_cell.length_b   1.000
_cell.length_c   1.000
_cell.angle_alpha   90.00
_cell.angle_beta   90.00
_cell.angle_gamma   90.00
#
_symmetry.space_group_name_H-M   'P 1'
#
loop_
_entity.id
_entity.type
_entity.pdbx_description
1 polymer ?
#
loop_
_entity_poly.entity_id
_entity_poly.type
_entity_poly.pdbx_seq_one_letter_code
_entity_poly.pdbx_strand_id
1 'polypeptide(L)'
;MTDPTDTPPWHTEHHQVLDFAAVLTAAGTLTTARDALDYLDSPHRFHPEHALWTRCDHPRPPSPDDLANARQLGRTSPQATELRRLHHTAAATWDAFCALLDEFDHTGRPLRAVDRQ
;
A
#
# COMPACT_ATOMS: atom_id res chain seq x y z
N MET A 1 10.65 29.73 15.38
CA MET A 1 10.23 29.58 13.98
C MET A 1 10.62 28.16 13.60
N THR A 2 9.72 27.21 13.79
CA THR A 2 9.97 25.78 13.56
C THR A 2 9.76 25.53 12.06
N ASP A 3 10.81 25.09 11.38
CA ASP A 3 10.76 24.75 9.95
C ASP A 3 9.71 23.65 9.70
N PRO A 4 8.87 23.74 8.66
CA PRO A 4 7.85 22.72 8.36
C PRO A 4 8.41 21.42 7.75
N THR A 5 9.69 21.09 7.97
CA THR A 5 10.36 19.97 7.30
C THR A 5 11.14 19.06 8.26
N ASP A 6 10.60 18.81 9.44
CA ASP A 6 11.25 17.96 10.45
C ASP A 6 10.66 16.53 10.48
N THR A 7 9.99 16.10 9.41
CA THR A 7 9.65 14.69 9.26
C THR A 7 10.90 13.97 8.77
N PRO A 8 11.47 13.05 9.55
CA PRO A 8 12.64 12.29 9.14
C PRO A 8 12.29 11.46 7.88
N PRO A 9 13.25 11.23 6.97
CA PRO A 9 13.01 10.41 5.79
C PRO A 9 12.44 9.04 6.16
N TRP A 10 11.47 8.53 5.42
CA TRP A 10 10.75 7.31 5.81
C TRP A 10 11.64 6.07 6.07
N HIS A 11 12.82 6.05 5.46
CA HIS A 11 13.77 4.96 5.54
C HIS A 11 14.74 5.07 6.74
N THR A 12 14.59 6.08 7.61
CA THR A 12 15.37 6.19 8.86
C THR A 12 14.75 5.39 10.00
N GLU A 13 13.44 5.12 9.94
CA GLU A 13 12.70 4.40 10.95
C GLU A 13 12.49 2.94 10.53
N HIS A 14 13.00 1.97 11.30
CA HIS A 14 12.92 0.55 10.96
C HIS A 14 11.48 0.07 10.72
N HIS A 15 10.52 0.54 11.51
CA HIS A 15 9.13 0.13 11.37
C HIS A 15 8.52 0.58 10.03
N GLN A 16 8.88 1.78 9.55
CA GLN A 16 8.41 2.30 8.28
C GLN A 16 9.02 1.54 7.09
N VAL A 17 10.30 1.16 7.20
CA VAL A 17 10.97 0.29 6.22
C VAL A 17 10.27 -1.08 6.14
N LEU A 18 9.97 -1.70 7.28
CA LEU A 18 9.30 -3.01 7.29
C LEU A 18 7.85 -2.92 6.81
N ASP A 19 7.13 -1.89 7.21
CA ASP A 19 5.75 -1.65 6.76
C ASP A 19 5.67 -1.45 5.24
N PHE A 20 6.62 -0.71 4.67
CA PHE A 20 6.65 -0.50 3.23
C PHE A 20 7.16 -1.74 2.48
N ALA A 21 8.09 -2.51 3.04
CA ALA A 21 8.48 -3.81 2.48
C ALA A 21 7.28 -4.77 2.38
N ALA A 22 6.41 -4.79 3.40
CA ALA A 22 5.21 -5.61 3.38
C ALA A 22 4.24 -5.20 2.26
N VAL A 23 4.11 -3.89 1.98
CA VAL A 23 3.33 -3.38 0.83
C VAL A 23 3.93 -3.86 -0.48
N LEU A 24 5.22 -3.63 -0.69
CA LEU A 24 5.88 -3.99 -1.94
C LEU A 24 5.87 -5.50 -2.19
N THR A 25 5.97 -6.30 -1.13
CA THR A 25 5.82 -7.76 -1.22
C THR A 25 4.40 -8.15 -1.61
N ALA A 26 3.39 -7.57 -0.96
CA ALA A 26 1.98 -7.82 -1.26
C ALA A 26 1.59 -7.36 -2.67
N ALA A 27 2.21 -6.29 -3.17
CA ALA A 27 2.00 -5.76 -4.52
C ALA A 27 2.77 -6.54 -5.59
N GLY A 28 3.62 -7.50 -5.21
CA GLY A 28 4.41 -8.29 -6.16
C GLY A 28 5.64 -7.57 -6.70
N THR A 29 6.12 -6.50 -6.05
CA THR A 29 7.37 -5.82 -6.40
C THR A 29 8.59 -6.53 -5.81
N LEU A 30 8.52 -6.98 -4.55
CA LEU A 30 9.57 -7.77 -3.90
C LEU A 30 9.20 -9.25 -3.96
N THR A 31 9.64 -9.95 -5.01
CA THR A 31 9.22 -11.34 -5.27
C THR A 31 10.27 -12.38 -4.92
N THR A 32 11.53 -11.97 -4.87
CA THR A 32 12.65 -12.85 -4.56
C THR A 32 13.36 -12.42 -3.27
N ALA A 33 14.10 -13.36 -2.67
CA ALA A 33 14.95 -13.05 -1.52
C ALA A 33 16.02 -12.01 -1.87
N ARG A 34 16.44 -11.93 -3.14
CA ARG A 34 17.38 -10.92 -3.62
C ARG A 34 16.76 -9.53 -3.59
N ASP A 35 15.54 -9.38 -4.09
CA ASP A 35 14.83 -8.08 -4.09
C ASP A 35 14.66 -7.57 -2.66
N ALA A 36 14.31 -8.46 -1.73
CA ALA A 36 14.18 -8.12 -0.32
C ALA A 36 15.52 -7.67 0.31
N LEU A 37 16.63 -8.34 -0.02
CA LEU A 37 17.97 -7.92 0.43
C LEU A 37 18.39 -6.58 -0.17
N ASP A 38 18.16 -6.38 -1.47
CA ASP A 38 18.47 -5.12 -2.17
C ASP A 38 17.64 -3.95 -1.59
N TYR A 39 16.38 -4.20 -1.24
CA TYR A 39 15.52 -3.25 -0.54
C TYR A 39 16.05 -2.90 0.86
N LEU A 40 16.43 -3.90 1.66
CA LEU A 40 16.93 -3.66 3.03
C LEU A 40 18.31 -3.00 3.05
N ASP A 41 19.16 -3.29 2.07
CA ASP A 41 20.47 -2.65 1.93
C ASP A 41 20.36 -1.17 1.52
N SER A 42 19.42 -0.86 0.62
CA SER A 42 19.27 0.47 0.04
C SER A 42 17.80 0.93 -0.07
N PRO A 43 17.07 1.09 1.06
CA PRO A 43 15.63 1.38 1.05
C PRO A 43 15.31 2.73 0.39
N HIS A 44 16.20 3.71 0.50
CA HIS A 44 16.08 5.03 -0.12
C HIS A 44 15.95 4.97 -1.66
N ARG A 45 16.38 3.89 -2.33
CA ARG A 45 16.19 3.73 -3.78
C ARG A 45 14.72 3.58 -4.17
N PHE A 46 13.90 3.10 -3.25
CA PHE A 46 12.46 2.92 -3.42
C PHE A 46 11.65 4.17 -3.04
N HIS A 47 12.31 5.34 -3.00
CA HIS A 47 11.64 6.60 -2.70
C HIS A 47 10.51 6.95 -3.70
N PRO A 48 10.65 6.70 -5.02
CA PRO A 48 9.55 6.93 -5.96
C PRO A 48 8.29 6.10 -5.68
N GLU A 49 8.45 4.82 -5.36
CA GLU A 49 7.39 3.88 -5.02
C GLU A 49 6.74 4.29 -3.69
N HIS A 50 7.56 4.67 -2.69
CA HIS A 50 7.04 5.18 -1.42
C HIS A 50 6.24 6.47 -1.63
N ALA A 51 6.72 7.39 -2.47
CA ALA A 51 6.02 8.62 -2.78
C ALA A 51 4.70 8.36 -3.55
N LEU A 52 4.65 7.34 -4.40
CA LEU A 52 3.40 6.88 -5.01
C LEU A 52 2.43 6.33 -3.95
N TRP A 53 2.91 5.45 -3.07
CA TRP A 53 2.11 4.87 -1.99
C TRP A 53 1.52 5.94 -1.06
N THR A 54 2.31 6.94 -0.65
CA THR A 54 1.84 8.09 0.12
C THR A 54 0.80 8.92 -0.64
N ARG A 55 0.98 9.17 -1.94
CA ARG A 55 0.00 9.92 -2.75
C ARG A 55 -1.33 9.17 -2.92
N CYS A 56 -1.31 7.84 -2.83
CA CYS A 56 -2.51 7.01 -2.86
C CYS A 56 -3.19 6.87 -1.48
N ASP A 57 -2.76 7.64 -0.48
CA ASP A 57 -3.25 7.57 0.91
C ASP A 57 -2.96 6.22 1.58
N HIS A 58 -1.74 5.71 1.37
CA HIS A 58 -1.21 4.53 2.04
C HIS A 58 -2.09 3.26 1.90
N PRO A 59 -2.47 2.88 0.67
CA PRO A 59 -3.32 1.71 0.46
C PRO A 59 -2.66 0.44 1.02
N ARG A 60 -3.50 -0.48 1.49
CA ARG A 60 -3.13 -1.78 2.03
C ARG A 60 -3.94 -2.87 1.35
N PRO A 61 -3.41 -4.11 1.24
CA PRO A 61 -4.20 -5.22 0.76
C PRO A 61 -5.44 -5.41 1.66
N PRO A 62 -6.58 -5.82 1.09
CA PRO A 62 -7.79 -6.03 1.87
C PRO A 62 -7.57 -7.11 2.93
N SER A 63 -8.09 -6.90 4.14
CA SER A 63 -7.89 -7.87 5.22
C SER A 63 -8.62 -9.18 4.92
N PRO A 64 -7.95 -10.34 5.05
CA PRO A 64 -8.61 -11.65 4.90
C PRO A 64 -9.65 -11.88 6.01
N ASP A 65 -9.47 -11.23 7.16
CA ASP A 65 -10.35 -11.38 8.31
C ASP A 65 -11.71 -10.69 8.12
N ASP A 66 -11.79 -9.65 7.27
CA ASP A 66 -13.06 -8.92 7.04
C ASP A 66 -14.16 -9.87 6.54
N LEU A 67 -13.82 -10.69 5.53
CA LEU A 67 -14.76 -11.66 4.98
C LEU A 67 -15.00 -12.84 5.92
N ALA A 68 -13.98 -13.29 6.67
CA ALA A 68 -14.13 -14.35 7.66
C ALA A 68 -15.10 -13.92 8.78
N ASN A 69 -14.90 -12.73 9.33
CA ASN A 69 -15.75 -12.13 10.36
C ASN A 69 -17.16 -11.85 9.82
N ALA A 70 -17.30 -11.35 8.59
CA ALA A 70 -18.60 -11.16 7.95
C ALA A 70 -19.37 -12.47 7.73
N ARG A 71 -18.67 -13.61 7.53
CA ARG A 71 -19.31 -14.93 7.44
C ARG A 71 -19.81 -15.39 8.81
N GLN A 72 -19.05 -15.17 9.88
CA GLN A 72 -19.42 -15.53 11.24
C GLN A 72 -20.65 -14.75 11.75
N LEU A 73 -20.77 -13.47 11.37
CA LEU A 73 -21.90 -12.60 11.76
C LEU A 73 -23.22 -12.90 11.02
N GLY A 74 -23.20 -13.73 9.98
CA GLY A 74 -24.39 -14.08 9.18
C GLY A 74 -24.73 -13.07 8.07
N ARG A 75 -25.51 -13.52 7.09
CA ARG A 75 -25.75 -12.77 5.82
C ARG A 75 -26.51 -11.46 6.00
N THR A 76 -27.45 -11.42 6.94
CA THR A 76 -28.37 -10.28 7.14
C THR A 76 -27.88 -9.28 8.20
N SER A 77 -26.75 -9.57 8.86
CA SER A 77 -26.17 -8.65 9.85
C SER A 77 -25.70 -7.35 9.16
N PRO A 78 -26.13 -6.16 9.63
CA PRO A 78 -25.61 -4.89 9.12
C PRO A 78 -24.09 -4.79 9.23
N GLN A 79 -23.51 -5.33 10.30
CA GLN A 79 -22.07 -5.37 10.51
C GLN A 79 -21.36 -6.28 9.49
N ALA A 80 -21.98 -7.40 9.10
CA ALA A 80 -21.45 -8.24 8.03
C ALA A 80 -21.50 -7.57 6.65
N THR A 81 -22.56 -6.79 6.38
CA THR A 81 -22.66 -5.98 5.16
C THR A 81 -21.58 -4.91 5.13
N GLU A 82 -21.35 -4.22 6.25
CA GLU A 82 -20.31 -3.20 6.34
C GLU A 82 -18.91 -3.77 6.16
N LEU A 83 -18.57 -4.89 6.79
CA LEU A 83 -17.28 -5.57 6.59
C LEU A 83 -17.05 -5.94 5.12
N ARG A 84 -18.06 -6.44 4.41
CA ARG A 84 -17.96 -6.72 2.96
C ARG A 84 -17.74 -5.44 2.16
N ARG A 85 -18.43 -4.36 2.50
CA ARG A 85 -18.27 -3.05 1.83
C ARG A 85 -16.86 -2.50 2.01
N LEU A 86 -16.33 -2.55 3.24
CA LEU A 86 -14.97 -2.14 3.57
C LEU A 86 -13.96 -2.99 2.80
N HIS A 87 -14.10 -4.31 2.82
CA HIS A 87 -13.24 -5.22 2.07
C HIS A 87 -13.24 -4.92 0.57
N HIS A 88 -14.42 -4.71 -0.05
CA HIS A 88 -14.51 -4.36 -1.47
C HIS A 88 -13.90 -3.00 -1.80
N THR A 89 -14.08 -2.01 -0.93
CA THR A 89 -13.49 -0.67 -1.10
C THR A 89 -11.96 -0.75 -0.99
N ALA A 90 -11.46 -1.49 -0.01
CA ALA A 90 -10.04 -1.72 0.17
C ALA A 90 -9.43 -2.48 -1.03
N ALA A 91 -10.10 -3.54 -1.50
CA ALA A 91 -9.68 -4.29 -2.68
C ALA A 91 -9.57 -3.39 -3.92
N ALA A 92 -10.61 -2.59 -4.21
CA ALA A 92 -10.60 -1.69 -5.36
C ALA A 92 -9.48 -0.63 -5.27
N THR A 93 -9.23 -0.10 -4.07
CA THR A 93 -8.16 0.88 -3.84
C THR A 93 -6.78 0.23 -3.98
N TRP A 94 -6.62 -0.98 -3.47
CA TRP A 94 -5.40 -1.77 -3.57
C TRP A 94 -5.07 -2.16 -5.01
N ASP A 95 -6.06 -2.64 -5.77
CA ASP A 95 -5.90 -3.02 -7.17
C ASP A 95 -5.48 -1.82 -8.03
N ALA A 96 -6.09 -0.65 -7.78
CA ALA A 96 -5.72 0.60 -8.46
C ALA A 96 -4.27 1.01 -8.14
N PHE A 97 -3.83 0.85 -6.89
CA PHE A 97 -2.46 1.12 -6.49
C PHE A 97 -1.46 0.15 -7.15
N CYS A 98 -1.77 -1.15 -7.20
CA CYS A 98 -0.92 -2.13 -7.87
C CYS A 98 -0.77 -1.80 -9.36
N ALA A 99 -1.85 -1.44 -10.04
CA ALA A 99 -1.79 -1.02 -11.45
C ALA A 99 -0.91 0.23 -11.66
N LEU A 100 -0.92 1.18 -10.72
CA LEU A 100 -0.05 2.36 -10.76
C LEU A 100 1.42 2.01 -10.53
N LEU A 101 1.72 1.05 -9.64
CA LEU A 101 3.07 0.55 -9.42
C LEU A 101 3.61 -0.18 -10.66
N ASP A 102 2.81 -1.07 -11.25
CA ASP A 102 3.19 -1.82 -12.45
C ASP A 102 3.48 -0.88 -13.63
N GLU A 103 2.66 0.15 -13.81
CA GLU A 103 2.92 1.15 -14.85
C GLU A 103 4.15 2.01 -14.53
N PHE A 104 4.35 2.36 -13.27
CA PHE A 104 5.54 3.09 -12.85
C PHE A 104 6.81 2.30 -13.15
N ASP A 105 6.84 1.01 -12.86
CA ASP A 105 7.96 0.12 -13.18
C ASP A 105 8.19 0.03 -14.70
N HIS A 106 7.12 -0.09 -15.48
CA HIS A 106 7.21 -0.24 -16.94
C HIS A 106 7.63 1.04 -17.67
N THR A 107 7.21 2.22 -17.19
CA THR A 107 7.34 3.50 -17.92
C THR A 107 8.26 4.51 -17.24
N GLY A 108 8.61 4.30 -15.96
CA GLY A 108 9.29 5.26 -15.10
C GLY A 108 8.43 6.48 -14.74
N ARG A 109 7.11 6.48 -15.02
CA ARG A 109 6.21 7.60 -14.77
C ARG A 109 4.94 7.11 -14.05
N PRO A 110 4.55 7.73 -12.93
CA PRO A 110 3.25 7.46 -12.34
C PRO A 110 2.16 8.09 -13.23
N LEU A 111 1.05 7.38 -13.49
CA LEU A 111 -0.13 8.00 -14.08
C LEU A 111 -0.51 9.23 -13.24
N ARG A 112 -0.93 10.31 -13.92
CA ARG A 112 -1.59 11.41 -13.22
C ARG A 112 -2.78 10.80 -12.50
N ALA A 113 -2.73 10.80 -11.16
CA ALA A 113 -3.85 10.41 -10.33
C ALA A 113 -5.09 11.11 -10.91
N VAL A 114 -6.09 10.33 -11.30
CA VAL A 114 -7.38 10.89 -11.70
C VAL A 114 -7.84 11.69 -10.50
N ASP A 115 -7.83 13.01 -10.64
CA ASP A 115 -8.36 13.94 -9.64
C ASP A 115 -9.75 13.43 -9.24
N ARG A 116 -9.89 12.94 -8.00
CA ARG A 116 -11.22 12.72 -7.44
C ARG A 116 -11.82 14.10 -7.21
N GLN A 117 -12.78 14.45 -8.07
CA GLN A 117 -13.70 15.58 -7.89
C GLN A 117 -14.51 15.45 -6.60
#